data_AF-A0A3D0W3R7-F1
#
_entry.id   AF-A0A3D0W3R7-F1
#
_cell.length_a   1.000
_cell.length_b   1.000
_cell.length_c   1.000
_cell.angle_alpha   90.00
_cell.angle_beta   90.00
_cell.angle_gamma   90.00
#
_symmetry.space_group_name_H-M   'P 1'
#
loop_
_entity.id
_entity.type
_entity.pdbx_description
1 polymer ?
#
loop_
_entity_poly.entity_id
_entity_poly.type
_entity_poly.pdbx_seq_one_letter_code
_entity_poly.pdbx_strand_id
1 'polypeptide(L)'
;MKKLFMILLLLFILFGCEETTFIELDMPENLRFTDAIYFDVVEHATSYVIKIDDEEVVVTTNRYVLTEEGTYNVRVKARADGYVDSVYTNILVVEVDFTFPIPEDVIINPDHSLSWSSMNGATGYVVLVNGEQHNTSSTTFDLSTFYPGVLEVQVKAVYPLGSSLYSTLLVDEGGAEIVGTLKYNYSIYSNFDLDVLYSSSFVYIKDYRGTLDNTQYQYLSQTVQLDALFIQSLSLGYQTFTILTLQGFYIIDINIITTEKPYLINSSEVFTDFTKNLILTFELFDGFIGTLSGNDITTDDYTIDGNTIVIDIDYVEAKFIADEERTTLILVYTLEQGDDIVIGYLFIKES
;
A
#
# COMPACT_ATOMS: atom_id res chain seq x y z
N MET A 1 9.66 111.59 43.11
CA MET A 1 9.22 112.55 42.08
C MET A 1 8.96 111.81 40.79
N LYS A 2 7.74 111.95 40.23
CA LYS A 2 7.32 111.85 38.80
C LYS A 2 7.84 110.67 37.94
N LYS A 3 7.08 110.01 37.06
CA LYS A 3 5.67 109.92 36.62
C LYS A 3 5.72 108.97 35.40
N LEU A 4 4.65 108.21 35.13
CA LEU A 4 4.24 107.65 33.80
C LEU A 4 5.17 106.56 33.20
N PHE A 5 4.72 105.55 32.44
CA PHE A 5 3.54 105.39 31.60
C PHE A 5 3.21 103.89 31.42
N MET A 6 1.91 103.63 31.21
CA MET A 6 1.20 102.40 30.85
C MET A 6 1.73 101.72 29.55
N ILE A 7 1.63 100.39 29.43
CA ILE A 7 1.07 99.66 28.26
C ILE A 7 1.10 98.14 28.52
N LEU A 8 -0.09 97.56 28.38
CA LEU A 8 -0.45 96.14 28.34
C LEU A 8 0.02 95.53 27.02
N LEU A 9 0.73 94.40 27.04
CA LEU A 9 0.82 93.52 25.86
C LEU A 9 0.75 92.06 26.30
N LEU A 10 -0.44 91.48 26.14
CA LEU A 10 -0.74 90.07 26.33
C LEU A 10 -0.21 89.32 25.09
N LEU A 11 0.91 88.62 25.21
CA LEU A 11 1.42 87.73 24.16
C LEU A 11 0.63 86.41 24.20
N PHE A 12 -0.38 86.28 23.36
CA PHE A 12 -0.93 84.97 22.99
C PHE A 12 0.00 84.34 21.95
N ILE A 13 0.74 83.30 22.35
CA ILE A 13 1.43 82.42 21.40
C ILE A 13 0.38 81.45 20.87
N LEU A 14 -0.17 81.78 19.69
CA LEU A 14 -0.91 80.82 18.87
C LEU A 14 0.10 79.80 18.34
N PHE A 15 0.02 78.56 18.82
CA PHE A 15 0.56 77.42 18.09
C PHE A 15 -0.29 77.25 16.83
N GLY A 16 0.25 77.67 15.68
CA GLY A 16 -0.26 77.22 14.40
C GLY A 16 0.07 75.73 14.27
N CYS A 17 -0.96 74.88 14.33
CA CYS A 17 -0.85 73.50 13.86
C CYS A 17 -0.81 73.60 12.33
N GLU A 18 0.33 73.30 11.72
CA GLU A 18 0.42 73.12 10.27
C GLU A 18 -0.36 71.84 9.96
N GLU A 19 -1.51 71.94 9.29
CA GLU A 19 -2.22 70.75 8.80
C GLU A 19 -1.41 70.14 7.67
N THR A 20 -0.51 69.21 8.01
CA THR A 20 0.15 68.37 7.01
C THR A 20 -0.90 67.44 6.42
N THR A 21 -1.43 67.78 5.25
CA THR A 21 -2.29 66.87 4.48
C THR A 21 -1.42 65.77 3.90
N PHE A 22 -1.42 64.60 4.53
CA PHE A 22 -0.82 63.42 3.92
C PHE A 22 -1.72 62.92 2.78
N ILE A 23 -1.11 62.59 1.65
CA ILE A 23 -1.80 62.01 0.49
C ILE A 23 -1.97 60.51 0.77
N GLU A 24 -3.20 60.00 0.68
CA GLU A 24 -3.49 58.56 0.72
C GLU A 24 -3.22 57.93 -0.65
N LEU A 25 -2.59 56.75 -0.66
CA LEU A 25 -2.32 56.00 -1.88
C LEU A 25 -3.60 55.41 -2.45
N ASP A 26 -3.66 55.29 -3.79
CA ASP A 26 -4.73 54.56 -4.45
C ASP A 26 -4.73 53.09 -4.03
N MET A 27 -5.93 52.50 -3.94
CA MET A 27 -6.09 51.08 -3.67
C MET A 27 -5.59 50.26 -4.87
N PRO A 28 -4.83 49.15 -4.67
CA PRO A 28 -4.47 48.25 -5.75
C PRO A 28 -5.70 47.74 -6.52
N GLU A 29 -5.63 47.72 -7.85
CA GLU A 29 -6.71 47.21 -8.72
C GLU A 29 -6.37 45.83 -9.29
N ASN A 30 -7.37 45.18 -9.89
CA ASN A 30 -7.22 43.90 -10.60
C ASN A 30 -6.54 42.78 -9.80
N LEU A 31 -6.84 42.70 -8.49
CA LEU A 31 -6.43 41.59 -7.63
C LEU A 31 -7.01 40.27 -8.16
N ARG A 32 -6.13 39.33 -8.49
CA ARG A 32 -6.46 38.05 -9.12
C ARG A 32 -5.46 36.97 -8.74
N PHE A 33 -5.88 35.71 -8.86
CA PHE A 33 -5.04 34.54 -8.66
C PHE A 33 -5.04 33.67 -9.91
N THR A 34 -3.84 33.27 -10.35
CA THR A 34 -3.62 32.28 -11.41
C THR A 34 -2.64 31.22 -10.90
N ASP A 35 -1.35 31.48 -11.01
CA ASP A 35 -0.22 30.73 -10.43
C ASP A 35 0.38 31.45 -9.21
N ALA A 36 0.00 32.70 -9.04
CA ALA A 36 0.39 33.61 -7.97
C ALA A 36 -0.72 34.66 -7.81
N ILE A 37 -0.69 35.38 -6.69
CA ILE A 37 -1.48 36.58 -6.48
C ILE A 37 -0.86 37.70 -7.31
N TYR A 38 -1.66 38.34 -8.16
CA TYR A 38 -1.29 39.52 -8.94
C TYR A 38 -2.27 40.67 -8.69
N PHE A 39 -1.76 41.89 -8.77
CA PHE A 39 -2.54 43.13 -8.72
C PHE A 39 -1.80 44.20 -9.53
N ASP A 40 -2.45 45.32 -9.77
CA ASP A 40 -1.86 46.42 -10.53
C ASP A 40 -0.95 47.29 -9.64
N VAL A 41 0.13 47.80 -10.23
CA VAL A 41 1.07 48.68 -9.52
C VAL A 41 0.39 50.01 -9.22
N VAL A 42 0.50 50.46 -7.97
CA VAL A 42 -0.01 51.74 -7.50
C VAL A 42 1.06 52.82 -7.63
N GLU A 43 0.71 54.00 -8.14
CA GLU A 43 1.63 55.12 -8.26
C GLU A 43 2.15 55.56 -6.89
N HIS A 44 3.45 55.89 -6.80
CA HIS A 44 4.15 56.26 -5.56
C HIS A 44 4.29 55.16 -4.49
N ALA A 45 3.64 54.00 -4.64
CA ALA A 45 3.81 52.87 -3.73
C ALA A 45 5.23 52.29 -3.81
N THR A 46 5.86 52.04 -2.66
CA THR A 46 7.18 51.38 -2.57
C THR A 46 7.10 49.94 -2.09
N SER A 47 5.96 49.55 -1.49
CA SER A 47 5.66 48.19 -1.04
C SER A 47 4.15 47.96 -0.96
N TYR A 48 3.78 46.71 -0.73
CA TYR A 48 2.40 46.28 -0.54
C TYR A 48 2.31 45.36 0.67
N VAL A 49 1.19 45.44 1.39
CA VAL A 49 0.85 44.48 2.44
C VAL A 49 -0.24 43.57 1.92
N ILE A 50 0.08 42.30 1.75
CA ILE A 50 -0.86 41.24 1.39
C ILE A 50 -1.32 40.61 2.70
N LYS A 51 -2.62 40.66 2.96
CA LYS A 51 -3.25 39.94 4.07
C LYS A 51 -3.83 38.62 3.57
N ILE A 52 -3.36 37.52 4.12
CA ILE A 52 -3.75 36.14 3.80
C ILE A 52 -4.38 35.58 5.08
N ASP A 53 -5.71 35.49 5.09
CA ASP A 53 -6.51 35.25 6.30
C ASP A 53 -6.14 36.23 7.43
N ASP A 54 -5.47 35.77 8.48
CA ASP A 54 -5.04 36.59 9.61
C ASP A 54 -3.57 37.05 9.55
N GLU A 55 -2.79 36.55 8.59
CA GLU A 55 -1.37 36.86 8.43
C GLU A 55 -1.12 38.00 7.43
N GLU A 56 -0.07 38.79 7.66
CA GLU A 56 0.33 39.89 6.78
C GLU A 56 1.75 39.68 6.26
N VAL A 57 1.90 39.80 4.94
CA VAL A 57 3.18 39.69 4.24
C VAL A 57 3.46 40.98 3.49
N VAL A 58 4.67 41.52 3.65
CA VAL A 58 5.11 42.72 2.92
C VAL A 58 5.90 42.32 1.68
N VAL A 59 5.50 42.82 0.53
CA VAL A 59 6.17 42.60 -0.76
C VAL A 59 6.52 43.91 -1.43
N THR A 60 7.57 43.93 -2.24
CA THR A 60 7.99 45.12 -3.01
C THR A 60 7.58 45.06 -4.48
N THR A 61 6.98 43.95 -4.90
CA THR A 61 6.49 43.72 -6.25
C THR A 61 4.99 43.46 -6.22
N ASN A 62 4.34 43.51 -7.39
CA ASN A 62 2.91 43.26 -7.53
C ASN A 62 2.56 41.78 -7.74
N ARG A 63 3.37 40.87 -7.18
CA ARG A 63 3.26 39.42 -7.34
C ARG A 63 3.66 38.69 -6.06
N TYR A 64 2.86 37.71 -5.64
CA TYR A 64 3.19 36.85 -4.49
C TYR A 64 2.71 35.40 -4.71
N VAL A 65 3.57 34.42 -4.41
CA VAL A 65 3.27 32.99 -4.60
C VAL A 65 2.83 32.39 -3.26
N LEU A 66 1.68 31.73 -3.24
CA LEU A 66 1.26 30.88 -2.12
C LEU A 66 1.99 29.53 -2.24
N THR A 67 2.59 29.07 -1.15
CA THR A 67 3.44 27.86 -1.12
C THR A 67 2.78 26.68 -0.43
N GLU A 68 1.56 26.86 0.08
CA GLU A 68 0.79 25.85 0.79
C GLU A 68 -0.58 25.71 0.14
N GLU A 69 -1.12 24.48 0.19
CA GLU A 69 -2.48 24.20 -0.26
C GLU A 69 -3.50 24.72 0.74
N GLY A 70 -4.65 25.15 0.24
CA GLY A 70 -5.74 25.60 1.08
C GLY A 70 -6.63 26.63 0.41
N THR A 71 -7.64 27.06 1.16
CA THR A 71 -8.51 28.15 0.78
C THR A 71 -8.16 29.37 1.62
N TYR A 72 -7.77 30.45 0.96
CA TYR A 72 -7.27 31.67 1.59
C TYR A 72 -8.15 32.87 1.25
N ASN A 73 -8.40 33.73 2.24
CA ASN A 73 -8.98 35.05 2.01
C ASN A 73 -7.85 36.07 1.83
N VAL A 74 -7.69 36.58 0.60
CA VAL A 74 -6.59 37.46 0.23
C VAL A 74 -7.08 38.88 -0.01
N ARG A 75 -6.40 39.87 0.56
CA ARG A 75 -6.60 41.29 0.21
C ARG A 75 -5.29 42.07 0.30
N VAL A 76 -5.15 43.12 -0.48
CA VAL A 76 -3.88 43.85 -0.62
C VAL A 76 -4.07 45.34 -0.35
N LYS A 77 -3.09 46.00 0.25
CA LYS A 77 -3.01 47.47 0.31
C LYS A 77 -1.62 47.96 -0.11
N ALA A 78 -1.56 49.17 -0.65
CA ALA A 78 -0.32 49.84 -1.03
C ALA A 78 0.27 50.65 0.13
N ARG A 79 1.60 50.75 0.17
CA ARG A 79 2.35 51.44 1.22
C ARG A 79 3.55 52.20 0.65
N ALA A 80 3.78 53.40 1.16
CA ALA A 80 4.98 54.20 0.89
C ALA A 80 5.30 55.15 2.05
N ASP A 81 6.59 55.43 2.26
CA ASP A 81 7.02 56.42 3.25
C ASP A 81 6.57 57.83 2.84
N GLY A 82 6.01 58.58 3.78
CA GLY A 82 5.50 59.94 3.54
C GLY A 82 4.08 59.99 2.97
N TYR A 83 3.44 58.84 2.75
CA TYR A 83 2.04 58.70 2.34
C TYR A 83 1.22 58.00 3.42
N VAL A 84 -0.10 58.14 3.36
CA VAL A 84 -1.02 57.25 4.09
C VAL A 84 -1.21 55.99 3.24
N ASP A 85 -1.08 54.81 3.85
CA ASP A 85 -1.36 53.51 3.21
C ASP A 85 -2.76 53.52 2.57
N SER A 86 -2.93 52.83 1.45
CA SER A 86 -4.26 52.67 0.85
C SER A 86 -5.17 51.85 1.76
N VAL A 87 -6.48 51.94 1.54
CA VAL A 87 -7.42 50.90 1.98
C VAL A 87 -7.07 49.55 1.34
N TYR A 88 -7.49 48.46 1.99
CA TYR A 88 -7.40 47.12 1.41
C TYR A 88 -8.37 46.97 0.23
N THR A 89 -7.96 46.18 -0.76
CA THR A 89 -8.88 45.62 -1.76
C THR A 89 -10.04 44.86 -1.12
N ASN A 90 -11.08 44.59 -1.91
CA ASN A 90 -12.04 43.53 -1.59
C ASN A 90 -11.31 42.18 -1.41
N ILE A 91 -11.93 41.29 -0.63
CA ILE A 91 -11.42 39.94 -0.42
C ILE A 91 -11.53 39.15 -1.73
N LEU A 92 -10.40 38.58 -2.15
CA LEU A 92 -10.32 37.52 -3.14
C LEU A 92 -10.20 36.20 -2.40
N VAL A 93 -11.14 35.28 -2.60
CA VAL A 93 -11.02 33.90 -2.12
C VAL A 93 -10.16 33.14 -3.11
N VAL A 94 -9.05 32.56 -2.64
CA VAL A 94 -8.07 31.84 -3.43
C VAL A 94 -8.07 30.38 -2.98
N GLU A 95 -8.16 29.44 -3.93
CA GLU A 95 -8.02 28.01 -3.68
C GLU A 95 -6.72 27.53 -4.32
N VAL A 96 -5.84 26.95 -3.50
CA VAL A 96 -4.55 26.40 -3.93
C VAL A 96 -4.59 24.89 -3.74
N ASP A 97 -4.43 24.17 -4.83
CA ASP A 97 -4.32 22.71 -4.89
C ASP A 97 -3.15 22.39 -5.84
N PHE A 98 -2.12 21.69 -5.35
CA PHE A 98 -0.97 21.30 -6.13
C PHE A 98 -1.13 19.88 -6.67
N THR A 99 -1.69 19.76 -7.87
CA THR A 99 -1.63 18.50 -8.61
C THR A 99 -0.28 18.34 -9.31
N PHE A 100 0.51 17.34 -8.89
CA PHE A 100 1.81 17.05 -9.47
C PHE A 100 1.76 15.86 -10.44
N PRO A 101 2.45 15.94 -11.60
CA PRO A 101 2.45 14.84 -12.56
C PRO A 101 3.22 13.63 -12.02
N ILE A 102 2.70 12.44 -12.31
CA ILE A 102 3.22 11.14 -11.84
C ILE A 102 4.29 10.66 -12.82
N PRO A 103 5.39 10.03 -12.37
CA PRO A 103 6.36 9.41 -13.28
C PRO A 103 5.70 8.42 -14.26
N GLU A 104 6.00 8.58 -15.54
CA GLU A 104 5.55 7.72 -16.64
C GLU A 104 6.68 6.80 -17.14
N ASP A 105 6.33 5.81 -17.95
CA ASP A 105 7.26 4.83 -18.55
C ASP A 105 8.15 4.13 -17.50
N VAL A 106 7.58 3.85 -16.33
CA VAL A 106 8.29 3.16 -15.26
C VAL A 106 8.47 1.70 -15.66
N ILE A 107 9.71 1.26 -15.78
CA ILE A 107 10.08 -0.11 -16.17
C ILE A 107 11.25 -0.62 -15.33
N ILE A 108 11.28 -1.93 -15.10
CA ILE A 108 12.44 -2.65 -14.56
C ILE A 108 13.20 -3.24 -15.75
N ASN A 109 14.46 -2.87 -15.88
CA ASN A 109 15.33 -3.25 -16.98
C ASN A 109 16.02 -4.59 -16.71
N PRO A 110 16.49 -5.31 -17.76
CA PRO A 110 17.20 -6.57 -17.61
C PRO A 110 18.52 -6.50 -16.82
N ASP A 111 19.08 -5.30 -16.60
CA ASP A 111 20.26 -5.08 -15.78
C ASP A 111 19.94 -4.79 -14.31
N HIS A 112 18.70 -5.08 -13.89
CA HIS A 112 18.19 -4.82 -12.54
C HIS A 112 18.17 -3.33 -12.18
N SER A 113 17.94 -2.44 -13.15
CA SER A 113 17.70 -1.02 -12.88
C SER A 113 16.23 -0.66 -13.11
N LEU A 114 15.65 0.13 -12.21
CA LEU A 114 14.38 0.82 -12.45
C LEU A 114 14.66 2.08 -13.27
N SER A 115 13.89 2.36 -14.32
CA SER A 115 13.96 3.63 -15.05
C SER A 115 12.59 4.21 -15.33
N TRP A 116 12.52 5.53 -15.48
CA TRP A 116 11.29 6.28 -15.79
C TRP A 116 11.61 7.56 -16.57
N SER A 117 10.57 8.20 -17.12
CA SER A 117 10.69 9.45 -17.86
C SER A 117 10.99 10.65 -16.94
N SER A 118 11.85 11.58 -17.40
CA SER A 118 12.21 12.78 -16.63
C SER A 118 11.03 13.74 -16.49
N MET A 119 10.78 14.23 -15.27
CA MET A 119 9.64 15.09 -14.98
C MET A 119 10.04 16.57 -14.93
N ASN A 120 9.38 17.41 -15.73
CA ASN A 120 9.62 18.85 -15.74
C ASN A 120 9.28 19.47 -14.37
N GLY A 121 10.20 20.25 -13.80
CA GLY A 121 10.03 20.91 -12.49
C GLY A 121 10.26 20.00 -11.28
N ALA A 122 10.53 18.71 -11.47
CA ALA A 122 10.91 17.83 -10.37
C ALA A 122 12.33 18.15 -9.88
N THR A 123 12.51 18.17 -8.56
CA THR A 123 13.79 18.35 -7.88
C THR A 123 14.45 17.03 -7.50
N GLY A 124 13.71 15.92 -7.59
CA GLY A 124 14.19 14.57 -7.33
C GLY A 124 13.05 13.55 -7.37
N TYR A 125 13.33 12.34 -6.90
CA TYR A 125 12.40 11.21 -6.89
C TYR A 125 12.55 10.41 -5.60
N VAL A 126 11.46 9.74 -5.22
CA VAL A 126 11.45 8.73 -4.15
C VAL A 126 11.04 7.41 -4.77
N VAL A 127 11.93 6.43 -4.71
CA VAL A 127 11.67 5.04 -5.09
C VAL A 127 11.24 4.28 -3.85
N LEU A 128 10.10 3.62 -3.89
CA LEU A 128 9.62 2.71 -2.86
C LEU A 128 9.93 1.28 -3.31
N VAL A 129 10.77 0.56 -2.57
CA VAL A 129 11.12 -0.84 -2.83
C VAL A 129 10.72 -1.67 -1.61
N ASN A 130 9.79 -2.62 -1.76
CA ASN A 130 9.30 -3.47 -0.67
C ASN A 130 8.87 -2.69 0.59
N GLY A 131 8.30 -1.48 0.40
CA GLY A 131 7.88 -0.59 1.48
C GLY A 131 8.97 0.35 2.03
N GLU A 132 10.23 0.23 1.60
CA GLU A 132 11.33 1.12 1.98
C GLU A 132 11.53 2.25 0.97
N GLN A 133 11.70 3.49 1.45
CA GLN A 133 11.87 4.68 0.60
C GLN A 133 13.34 5.01 0.37
N HIS A 134 13.70 5.25 -0.89
CA HIS A 134 15.01 5.64 -1.34
C HIS A 134 14.94 6.92 -2.20
N ASN A 135 15.67 7.96 -1.78
CA ASN A 135 15.71 9.22 -2.52
C ASN A 135 16.79 9.16 -3.61
N THR A 136 16.48 9.69 -4.79
CA THR A 136 17.44 9.84 -5.89
C THR A 136 17.16 11.10 -6.70
N SER A 137 18.20 11.69 -7.28
CA SER A 137 18.07 12.78 -8.25
C SER A 137 18.15 12.29 -9.71
N SER A 138 18.46 11.01 -9.92
CA SER A 138 18.49 10.37 -11.24
C SER A 138 17.09 9.92 -11.65
N THR A 139 16.89 9.69 -12.95
CA THR A 139 15.69 9.01 -13.50
C THR A 139 15.89 7.49 -13.60
N THR A 140 16.86 6.98 -12.86
CA THR A 140 17.20 5.57 -12.74
C THR A 140 17.53 5.24 -11.29
N PHE A 141 17.28 3.99 -10.90
CA PHE A 141 17.63 3.46 -9.59
C PHE A 141 18.12 2.02 -9.71
N ASP A 142 19.24 1.72 -9.06
CA ASP A 142 19.84 0.39 -9.07
C ASP A 142 19.10 -0.51 -8.08
N LEU A 143 18.48 -1.58 -8.58
CA LEU A 143 17.78 -2.58 -7.77
C LEU A 143 18.67 -3.78 -7.44
N SER A 144 19.90 -3.86 -7.96
CA SER A 144 20.73 -5.07 -7.87
C SER A 144 20.97 -5.56 -6.45
N THR A 145 21.01 -4.67 -5.46
CA THR A 145 21.21 -5.03 -4.04
C THR A 145 19.99 -5.67 -3.39
N PHE A 146 18.82 -5.64 -4.04
CA PHE A 146 17.57 -6.23 -3.53
C PHE A 146 17.31 -7.63 -4.09
N TYR A 147 18.17 -8.14 -4.98
CA TYR A 147 18.12 -9.50 -5.50
C TYR A 147 18.98 -10.45 -4.64
N PRO A 148 18.61 -11.75 -4.55
CA PRO A 148 17.39 -12.35 -5.09
C PRO A 148 16.18 -12.10 -4.17
N GLY A 149 14.98 -12.13 -4.75
CA GLY A 149 13.72 -12.00 -4.02
C GLY A 149 12.66 -11.27 -4.82
N VAL A 150 11.42 -11.28 -4.32
CA VAL A 150 10.32 -10.53 -4.95
C VAL A 150 10.47 -9.04 -4.65
N LEU A 151 10.32 -8.22 -5.69
CA LEU A 151 10.39 -6.76 -5.58
C LEU A 151 9.04 -6.14 -5.94
N GLU A 152 8.50 -5.39 -5.00
CA GLU A 152 7.41 -4.43 -5.20
C GLU A 152 8.01 -3.04 -5.32
N VAL A 153 7.89 -2.43 -6.50
CA VAL A 153 8.57 -1.18 -6.83
C VAL A 153 7.61 -0.12 -7.35
N GLN A 154 7.72 1.08 -6.79
CA GLN A 154 7.01 2.28 -7.24
C GLN A 154 7.94 3.49 -7.19
N VAL A 155 7.64 4.52 -7.97
CA VAL A 155 8.37 5.79 -7.92
C VAL A 155 7.42 6.97 -7.92
N LYS A 156 7.73 8.00 -7.13
CA LYS A 156 7.08 9.31 -7.20
C LYS A 156 8.09 10.42 -7.45
N ALA A 157 7.63 11.52 -8.05
CA ALA A 157 8.44 12.70 -8.27
C ALA A 157 8.28 13.69 -7.10
N VAL A 158 9.38 14.35 -6.74
CA VAL A 158 9.43 15.41 -5.72
C VAL A 158 9.57 16.74 -6.44
N TYR A 159 8.78 17.71 -6.00
CA TYR A 159 8.70 19.08 -6.52
C TYR A 159 8.97 20.08 -5.39
N PRO A 160 9.25 21.36 -5.69
CA PRO A 160 9.51 22.36 -4.65
C PRO A 160 8.38 22.53 -3.63
N LEU A 161 7.12 22.30 -4.03
CA LEU A 161 5.92 22.53 -3.21
C LEU A 161 5.20 21.23 -2.80
N GLY A 162 5.77 20.06 -3.10
CA GLY A 162 5.13 18.78 -2.77
C GLY A 162 5.68 17.59 -3.56
N SER A 163 4.89 16.52 -3.67
CA SER A 163 5.25 15.34 -4.44
C SER A 163 4.06 14.79 -5.18
N SER A 164 4.29 14.13 -6.31
CA SER A 164 3.23 13.36 -6.96
C SER A 164 2.86 12.11 -6.18
N LEU A 165 1.76 11.49 -6.60
CA LEU A 165 1.44 10.12 -6.22
C LEU A 165 2.52 9.16 -6.74
N TYR A 166 2.57 7.97 -6.15
CA TYR A 166 3.38 6.88 -6.68
C TYR A 166 2.84 6.41 -8.03
N SER A 167 3.77 5.97 -8.88
CA SER A 167 3.46 5.23 -10.10
C SER A 167 2.64 3.98 -9.82
N THR A 168 2.14 3.34 -10.88
CA THR A 168 1.61 1.97 -10.77
C THR A 168 2.65 1.05 -10.14
N LEU A 169 2.19 0.13 -9.29
CA LEU A 169 3.03 -0.90 -8.69
C LEU A 169 3.57 -1.82 -9.77
N LEU A 170 4.89 -1.95 -9.82
CA LEU A 170 5.57 -3.00 -10.57
C LEU A 170 5.97 -4.11 -9.61
N VAL A 171 5.75 -5.36 -10.03
CA VAL A 171 6.23 -6.54 -9.33
C VAL A 171 7.27 -7.21 -10.22
N ASP A 172 8.47 -7.41 -9.69
CA ASP A 172 9.47 -8.28 -10.31
C ASP A 172 9.66 -9.54 -9.47
N GLU A 173 9.72 -10.69 -10.15
CA GLU A 173 9.93 -11.98 -9.51
C GLU A 173 11.35 -12.12 -8.97
N GLY A 174 12.28 -11.29 -9.44
CA GLY A 174 13.61 -11.06 -8.88
C GLY A 174 14.47 -12.27 -8.50
N GLY A 175 14.25 -13.40 -9.17
CA GLY A 175 14.93 -14.66 -8.83
C GLY A 175 14.42 -15.31 -7.53
N ALA A 176 13.18 -15.02 -7.15
CA ALA A 176 12.47 -15.65 -6.04
C ALA A 176 12.63 -17.18 -6.08
N GLU A 177 12.93 -17.75 -4.92
CA GLU A 177 13.14 -19.18 -4.77
C GLU A 177 11.82 -19.93 -4.60
N ILE A 178 11.85 -21.24 -4.80
CA ILE A 178 10.74 -22.11 -4.44
C ILE A 178 10.77 -22.30 -2.92
N VAL A 179 9.76 -21.77 -2.25
CA VAL A 179 9.56 -21.88 -0.80
C VAL A 179 9.00 -23.25 -0.44
N GLY A 180 8.09 -23.79 -1.26
CA GLY A 180 7.51 -25.10 -1.00
C GLY A 180 6.61 -25.61 -2.12
N THR A 181 6.29 -26.90 -2.03
CA THR A 181 5.33 -27.56 -2.90
C THR A 181 4.18 -28.11 -2.06
N LEU A 182 2.95 -27.68 -2.36
CA LEU A 182 1.73 -28.17 -1.74
C LEU A 182 0.97 -29.01 -2.76
N LYS A 183 0.46 -30.16 -2.33
CA LYS A 183 -0.24 -31.10 -3.19
C LYS A 183 -1.65 -31.35 -2.68
N TYR A 184 -2.59 -31.40 -3.60
CA TYR A 184 -4.01 -31.56 -3.33
C TYR A 184 -4.65 -32.58 -4.28
N ASN A 185 -5.78 -33.13 -3.88
CA ASN A 185 -6.72 -33.83 -4.73
C ASN A 185 -8.01 -33.03 -4.79
N TYR A 186 -8.67 -33.02 -5.94
CA TYR A 186 -9.98 -32.40 -6.09
C TYR A 186 -10.84 -33.21 -7.06
N SER A 187 -12.01 -33.64 -6.61
CA SER A 187 -12.97 -34.30 -7.48
C SER A 187 -13.78 -33.28 -8.26
N ILE A 188 -14.00 -33.49 -9.56
CA ILE A 188 -14.91 -32.66 -10.35
C ILE A 188 -16.36 -32.71 -9.84
N TYR A 189 -16.68 -33.60 -8.90
CA TYR A 189 -17.98 -33.69 -8.24
C TYR A 189 -18.05 -32.90 -6.91
N SER A 190 -16.93 -32.40 -6.39
CA SER A 190 -16.88 -31.52 -5.23
C SER A 190 -17.36 -30.11 -5.57
N ASN A 191 -17.99 -29.43 -4.62
CA ASN A 191 -18.68 -28.14 -4.83
C ASN A 191 -18.19 -27.00 -3.92
N PHE A 192 -16.97 -27.13 -3.39
CA PHE A 192 -16.37 -26.17 -2.46
C PHE A 192 -15.13 -25.52 -3.08
N ASP A 193 -14.88 -24.25 -2.74
CA ASP A 193 -13.65 -23.57 -3.15
C ASP A 193 -12.46 -24.17 -2.41
N LEU A 194 -11.35 -24.40 -3.11
CA LEU A 194 -10.19 -25.07 -2.55
C LEU A 194 -9.20 -24.07 -1.94
N ASP A 195 -9.02 -24.12 -0.63
CA ASP A 195 -7.95 -23.44 0.08
C ASP A 195 -6.59 -24.06 -0.29
N VAL A 196 -5.73 -23.30 -0.98
CA VAL A 196 -4.45 -23.82 -1.50
C VAL A 196 -3.22 -23.24 -0.79
N LEU A 197 -3.33 -22.07 -0.16
CA LEU A 197 -2.22 -21.46 0.59
C LEU A 197 -2.73 -20.43 1.58
N TYR A 198 -2.26 -20.50 2.83
CA TYR A 198 -2.37 -19.38 3.78
C TYR A 198 -1.08 -18.56 3.77
N SER A 199 -1.15 -17.30 3.34
CA SER A 199 -0.01 -16.39 3.32
C SER A 199 -0.49 -14.95 3.44
N SER A 200 0.09 -14.19 4.37
CA SER A 200 -0.17 -12.76 4.53
C SER A 200 0.49 -11.88 3.47
N SER A 201 1.26 -12.49 2.56
CA SER A 201 2.14 -11.82 1.60
C SER A 201 1.90 -12.31 0.16
N PHE A 202 0.67 -12.76 -0.11
CA PHE A 202 0.23 -13.16 -1.45
C PHE A 202 0.36 -12.00 -2.44
N VAL A 203 0.87 -12.31 -3.64
CA VAL A 203 1.00 -11.36 -4.74
C VAL A 203 0.07 -11.75 -5.89
N TYR A 204 0.26 -12.93 -6.49
CA TYR A 204 -0.61 -13.46 -7.54
C TYR A 204 -0.53 -14.99 -7.61
N ILE A 205 -1.47 -15.60 -8.35
CA ILE A 205 -1.41 -17.00 -8.78
C ILE A 205 -1.42 -17.08 -10.31
N LYS A 206 -0.61 -17.98 -10.88
CA LYS A 206 -0.55 -18.23 -12.33
C LYS A 206 -0.52 -19.73 -12.64
N ASP A 207 -0.90 -20.06 -13.86
CA ASP A 207 -0.64 -21.36 -14.47
C ASP A 207 0.13 -21.20 -15.80
N TYR A 208 0.23 -22.26 -16.60
CA TYR A 208 0.93 -22.22 -17.89
C TYR A 208 0.31 -21.27 -18.93
N ARG A 209 -0.94 -20.82 -18.73
CA ARG A 209 -1.69 -19.90 -19.60
C ARG A 209 -1.48 -18.45 -19.20
N GLY A 210 -1.08 -18.19 -17.95
CA GLY A 210 -0.82 -16.86 -17.42
C GLY A 210 -1.35 -16.68 -16.00
N THR A 211 -1.35 -15.43 -15.55
CA THR A 211 -1.93 -15.04 -14.25
C THR A 211 -3.44 -15.26 -14.28
N LEU A 212 -3.96 -15.87 -13.22
CA LEU A 212 -5.41 -16.08 -13.05
C LEU A 212 -6.09 -14.77 -12.64
N ASP A 213 -7.38 -14.66 -12.91
CA ASP A 213 -8.20 -13.51 -12.51
C ASP A 213 -9.21 -13.84 -11.39
N ASN A 214 -10.00 -12.84 -11.00
CA ASN A 214 -10.97 -12.94 -9.91
C ASN A 214 -12.17 -13.87 -10.17
N THR A 215 -12.29 -14.45 -11.38
CA THR A 215 -13.28 -15.49 -11.69
C THR A 215 -12.74 -16.89 -11.43
N GLN A 216 -11.43 -17.03 -11.21
CA GLN A 216 -10.73 -18.30 -11.05
C GLN A 216 -10.20 -18.53 -9.63
N TYR A 217 -9.98 -17.45 -8.89
CA TYR A 217 -9.53 -17.52 -7.50
C TYR A 217 -9.98 -16.29 -6.70
N GLN A 218 -9.90 -16.43 -5.38
CA GLN A 218 -10.07 -15.34 -4.43
C GLN A 218 -8.94 -15.35 -3.40
N TYR A 219 -8.64 -14.17 -2.85
CA TYR A 219 -7.74 -14.03 -1.71
C TYR A 219 -8.49 -13.30 -0.59
N LEU A 220 -8.89 -14.06 0.44
CA LEU A 220 -9.69 -13.56 1.56
C LEU A 220 -9.10 -14.07 2.86
N SER A 221 -9.03 -13.21 3.87
CA SER A 221 -8.55 -13.58 5.22
C SER A 221 -7.16 -14.25 5.22
N GLN A 222 -6.28 -13.83 4.30
CA GLN A 222 -4.93 -14.38 4.07
C GLN A 222 -4.89 -15.79 3.47
N THR A 223 -6.02 -16.29 2.96
CA THR A 223 -6.09 -17.58 2.27
C THR A 223 -6.31 -17.36 0.77
N VAL A 224 -5.49 -18.01 -0.04
CA VAL A 224 -5.69 -18.15 -1.48
C VAL A 224 -6.63 -19.33 -1.71
N GLN A 225 -7.77 -19.07 -2.33
CA GLN A 225 -8.82 -20.04 -2.61
C GLN A 225 -9.04 -20.13 -4.12
N LEU A 226 -9.00 -21.33 -4.68
CA LEU A 226 -9.36 -21.57 -6.08
C LEU A 226 -10.87 -21.84 -6.19
N ASP A 227 -11.52 -21.20 -7.15
CA ASP A 227 -12.96 -21.32 -7.37
C ASP A 227 -13.34 -22.75 -7.84
N ALA A 228 -14.37 -23.31 -7.23
CA ALA A 228 -14.82 -24.68 -7.52
C ALA A 228 -15.18 -24.89 -9.00
N LEU A 229 -15.88 -23.94 -9.63
CA LEU A 229 -16.28 -24.04 -11.04
C LEU A 229 -15.08 -23.94 -11.96
N PHE A 230 -14.09 -23.12 -11.59
CA PHE A 230 -12.82 -23.06 -12.30
C PHE A 230 -12.11 -24.42 -12.25
N ILE A 231 -11.96 -25.03 -11.07
CA ILE A 231 -11.28 -26.32 -10.92
C ILE A 231 -12.01 -27.42 -11.71
N GLN A 232 -13.35 -27.47 -11.64
CA GLN A 232 -14.18 -28.41 -12.38
C GLN A 232 -14.06 -28.28 -13.91
N SER A 233 -13.64 -27.11 -14.40
CA SER A 233 -13.43 -26.88 -15.84
C SER A 233 -12.08 -27.41 -16.36
N LEU A 234 -11.16 -27.78 -15.46
CA LEU A 234 -9.83 -28.27 -15.81
C LEU A 234 -9.86 -29.72 -16.30
N SER A 235 -8.83 -30.12 -17.03
CA SER A 235 -8.68 -31.52 -17.45
C SER A 235 -8.30 -32.42 -16.26
N LEU A 236 -8.74 -33.68 -16.31
CA LEU A 236 -8.36 -34.70 -15.33
C LEU A 236 -6.83 -34.88 -15.23
N GLY A 237 -6.36 -35.31 -14.06
CA GLY A 237 -4.96 -35.50 -13.74
C GLY A 237 -4.33 -34.27 -13.06
N TYR A 238 -3.00 -34.26 -12.99
CA TYR A 238 -2.26 -33.21 -12.30
C TYR A 238 -2.29 -31.87 -13.05
N GLN A 239 -2.69 -30.83 -12.33
CA GLN A 239 -2.64 -29.43 -12.73
C GLN A 239 -1.69 -28.69 -11.79
N THR A 240 -0.75 -27.94 -12.35
CA THR A 240 0.25 -27.20 -11.58
C THR A 240 -0.01 -25.71 -11.67
N PHE A 241 -0.03 -25.06 -10.51
CA PHE A 241 -0.10 -23.63 -10.36
C PHE A 241 1.14 -23.12 -9.63
N THR A 242 1.44 -21.85 -9.83
CA THR A 242 2.51 -21.15 -9.13
C THR A 242 1.90 -19.95 -8.42
N ILE A 243 2.06 -19.92 -7.10
CA ILE A 243 1.67 -18.77 -6.27
C ILE A 243 2.94 -17.99 -5.94
N LEU A 244 2.96 -16.70 -6.27
CA LEU A 244 4.01 -15.79 -5.81
C LEU A 244 3.59 -15.16 -4.48
N THR A 245 4.50 -15.19 -3.52
CA THR A 245 4.43 -14.45 -2.27
C THR A 245 5.70 -13.62 -2.10
N LEU A 246 5.73 -12.66 -1.16
CA LEU A 246 6.98 -11.93 -0.85
C LEU A 246 8.10 -12.84 -0.31
N GLN A 247 7.78 -14.06 0.16
CA GLN A 247 8.76 -15.05 0.58
C GLN A 247 9.33 -15.88 -0.58
N GLY A 248 8.65 -15.88 -1.72
CA GLY A 248 9.00 -16.63 -2.92
C GLY A 248 7.83 -17.43 -3.50
N PHE A 249 8.15 -18.42 -4.32
CA PHE A 249 7.18 -19.24 -5.02
C PHE A 249 6.70 -20.45 -4.21
N TYR A 250 5.39 -20.66 -4.21
CA TYR A 250 4.79 -21.94 -3.87
C TYR A 250 4.33 -22.64 -5.14
N ILE A 251 4.68 -23.91 -5.28
CA ILE A 251 4.17 -24.78 -6.32
C ILE A 251 2.95 -25.52 -5.78
N ILE A 252 1.82 -25.41 -6.47
CA ILE A 252 0.57 -26.06 -6.08
C ILE A 252 0.23 -27.11 -7.14
N ASP A 253 0.27 -28.38 -6.76
CA ASP A 253 -0.13 -29.49 -7.63
C ASP A 253 -1.49 -30.02 -7.21
N ILE A 254 -2.47 -30.00 -8.11
CA ILE A 254 -3.82 -30.50 -7.85
C ILE A 254 -4.10 -31.68 -8.77
N ASN A 255 -4.35 -32.84 -8.19
CA ASN A 255 -4.80 -34.02 -8.92
C ASN A 255 -6.32 -33.98 -9.10
N ILE A 256 -6.76 -33.66 -10.31
CA ILE A 256 -8.18 -33.58 -10.68
C ILE A 256 -8.72 -34.97 -10.98
N ILE A 257 -9.69 -35.43 -10.19
CA ILE A 257 -10.23 -36.79 -10.20
C ILE A 257 -11.76 -36.80 -10.36
N THR A 258 -12.35 -37.99 -10.48
CA THR A 258 -13.80 -38.18 -10.71
C THR A 258 -14.43 -39.10 -9.66
N THR A 259 -14.00 -39.02 -8.40
CA THR A 259 -14.57 -39.84 -7.33
C THR A 259 -15.81 -39.16 -6.74
N GLU A 260 -16.87 -39.94 -6.49
CA GLU A 260 -18.01 -39.53 -5.68
C GLU A 260 -17.91 -40.07 -4.23
N LYS A 261 -16.82 -40.80 -3.94
CA LYS A 261 -16.50 -41.33 -2.61
C LYS A 261 -15.63 -40.33 -1.83
N PRO A 262 -15.74 -40.29 -0.49
CA PRO A 262 -14.89 -39.46 0.35
C PRO A 262 -13.40 -39.63 0.04
N TYR A 263 -12.64 -38.53 0.12
CA TYR A 263 -11.21 -38.54 -0.14
C TYR A 263 -10.46 -37.48 0.67
N LEU A 264 -9.17 -37.70 0.88
CA LEU A 264 -8.25 -36.71 1.47
C LEU A 264 -7.95 -35.62 0.43
N ILE A 265 -8.27 -34.37 0.77
CA ILE A 265 -7.99 -33.20 -0.08
C ILE A 265 -6.49 -32.93 -0.09
N ASN A 266 -5.82 -32.98 1.06
CA ASN A 266 -4.36 -32.80 1.12
C ASN A 266 -3.59 -34.00 0.55
N SER A 267 -2.27 -33.83 0.42
CA SER A 267 -1.35 -34.93 0.18
C SER A 267 -1.43 -35.97 1.30
N SER A 268 -1.41 -37.26 0.94
CA SER A 268 -1.17 -38.35 1.89
C SER A 268 0.27 -38.38 2.40
N GLU A 269 1.19 -37.68 1.73
CA GLU A 269 2.58 -37.51 2.16
C GLU A 269 2.74 -36.12 2.80
N VAL A 270 3.03 -36.09 4.10
CA VAL A 270 3.12 -34.89 4.92
C VAL A 270 4.53 -34.77 5.49
N PHE A 271 5.12 -33.58 5.38
CA PHE A 271 6.41 -33.25 5.97
C PHE A 271 6.20 -32.37 7.20
N THR A 272 6.98 -32.60 8.25
CA THR A 272 6.87 -31.86 9.50
C THR A 272 8.24 -31.46 10.03
N ASP A 273 8.31 -30.26 10.60
CA ASP A 273 9.43 -29.72 11.37
C ASP A 273 9.17 -29.81 12.89
N PHE A 274 8.12 -30.56 13.28
CA PHE A 274 7.63 -30.71 14.65
C PHE A 274 7.17 -29.43 15.35
N THR A 275 6.87 -28.35 14.60
CA THR A 275 6.44 -27.08 15.22
C THR A 275 4.93 -26.87 15.30
N LYS A 276 4.16 -27.60 14.48
CA LYS A 276 2.70 -27.39 14.35
C LYS A 276 1.97 -28.72 14.18
N ASN A 277 0.77 -28.77 14.74
CA ASN A 277 -0.18 -29.86 14.55
C ASN A 277 -0.43 -30.11 13.06
N LEU A 278 -0.62 -31.39 12.71
CA LEU A 278 -0.90 -31.78 11.34
C LEU A 278 -2.41 -31.68 11.10
N ILE A 279 -2.79 -30.97 10.05
CA ILE A 279 -4.19 -30.75 9.69
C ILE A 279 -4.46 -31.48 8.37
N LEU A 280 -5.41 -32.40 8.40
CA LEU A 280 -5.89 -33.14 7.24
C LEU A 280 -7.34 -32.76 6.97
N THR A 281 -7.62 -32.29 5.76
CA THR A 281 -8.97 -31.92 5.33
C THR A 281 -9.48 -32.93 4.30
N PHE A 282 -10.75 -33.28 4.42
CA PHE A 282 -11.39 -34.29 3.59
C PHE A 282 -12.57 -33.69 2.84
N GLU A 283 -12.79 -34.18 1.63
CA GLU A 283 -14.13 -34.13 1.04
C GLU A 283 -14.84 -35.38 1.52
N LEU A 284 -16.02 -35.19 2.11
CA LEU A 284 -16.82 -36.27 2.68
C LEU A 284 -18.06 -36.56 1.85
N PHE A 285 -18.49 -35.65 0.97
CA PHE A 285 -19.82 -35.67 0.37
C PHE A 285 -20.88 -35.82 1.49
N ASP A 286 -21.67 -36.90 1.46
CA ASP A 286 -22.64 -37.24 2.51
C ASP A 286 -22.07 -38.22 3.57
N GLY A 287 -20.76 -38.44 3.56
CA GLY A 287 -20.05 -39.36 4.45
C GLY A 287 -19.51 -38.71 5.72
N PHE A 288 -18.67 -39.45 6.44
CA PHE A 288 -17.98 -38.98 7.65
C PHE A 288 -16.61 -39.64 7.82
N ILE A 289 -15.77 -39.04 8.66
CA ILE A 289 -14.49 -39.60 9.08
C ILE A 289 -14.76 -40.68 10.12
N GLY A 290 -14.34 -41.92 9.84
CA GLY A 290 -14.49 -43.04 10.76
C GLY A 290 -13.43 -43.00 11.86
N THR A 291 -12.25 -43.54 11.59
CA THR A 291 -11.18 -43.69 12.58
C THR A 291 -9.83 -43.24 12.04
N LEU A 292 -8.96 -42.78 12.94
CA LEU A 292 -7.52 -42.71 12.73
C LEU A 292 -6.84 -43.76 13.60
N SER A 293 -5.94 -44.54 13.02
CA SER A 293 -5.32 -45.69 13.68
C SER A 293 -3.88 -45.94 13.22
N GLY A 294 -3.20 -46.86 13.89
CA GLY A 294 -1.81 -47.23 13.60
C GLY A 294 -0.80 -46.55 14.52
N ASN A 295 0.36 -47.18 14.70
CA ASN A 295 1.46 -46.69 15.55
C ASN A 295 1.04 -46.29 16.98
N ASP A 296 0.07 -47.00 17.57
CA ASP A 296 -0.46 -46.76 18.92
C ASP A 296 -1.08 -45.37 19.12
N ILE A 297 -1.54 -44.72 18.05
CA ILE A 297 -2.34 -43.50 18.17
C ILE A 297 -3.67 -43.79 18.86
N THR A 298 -4.09 -42.87 19.72
CA THR A 298 -5.34 -42.93 20.49
C THR A 298 -6.17 -41.67 20.25
N THR A 299 -7.41 -41.66 20.73
CA THR A 299 -8.30 -40.49 20.63
C THR A 299 -7.84 -39.28 21.44
N ASP A 300 -6.85 -39.43 22.31
CA ASP A 300 -6.26 -38.32 23.04
C ASP A 300 -5.21 -37.58 22.18
N ASP A 301 -4.72 -38.21 21.11
CA ASP A 301 -3.64 -37.70 20.25
C ASP A 301 -4.15 -36.94 19.00
N TYR A 302 -5.46 -36.91 18.78
CA TYR A 302 -6.07 -36.20 17.65
C TYR A 302 -7.50 -35.79 17.94
N THR A 303 -7.98 -34.78 17.22
CA THR A 303 -9.38 -34.38 17.21
C THR A 303 -9.96 -34.47 15.80
N ILE A 304 -11.22 -34.89 15.72
CA ILE A 304 -12.02 -34.80 14.49
C ILE A 304 -13.01 -33.65 14.68
N ASP A 305 -12.96 -32.67 13.76
CA ASP A 305 -13.92 -31.57 13.70
C ASP A 305 -14.46 -31.44 12.28
N GLY A 306 -15.73 -31.79 12.10
CA GLY A 306 -16.37 -31.84 10.78
C GLY A 306 -15.61 -32.71 9.78
N ASN A 307 -15.04 -32.08 8.76
CA ASN A 307 -14.27 -32.72 7.70
C ASN A 307 -12.75 -32.64 7.90
N THR A 308 -12.30 -32.35 9.12
CA THR A 308 -10.89 -32.19 9.44
C THR A 308 -10.45 -33.13 10.56
N ILE A 309 -9.25 -33.68 10.41
CA ILE A 309 -8.50 -34.31 11.49
C ILE A 309 -7.34 -33.39 11.85
N VAL A 310 -7.19 -33.08 13.14
CA VAL A 310 -6.02 -32.40 13.69
C VAL A 310 -5.25 -33.39 14.55
N ILE A 311 -4.04 -33.75 14.14
CA ILE A 311 -3.14 -34.66 14.87
C ILE A 311 -2.17 -33.83 15.70
N ASP A 312 -2.06 -34.16 16.98
CA ASP A 312 -1.17 -33.48 17.91
C ASP A 312 0.29 -33.67 17.49
N ILE A 313 1.04 -32.57 17.43
CA ILE A 313 2.45 -32.60 17.07
C ILE A 313 3.31 -33.30 18.11
N ASP A 314 2.94 -33.24 19.40
CA ASP A 314 3.68 -33.87 20.48
C ASP A 314 3.65 -35.41 20.32
N TYR A 315 2.51 -35.97 19.89
CA TYR A 315 2.39 -37.39 19.56
C TYR A 315 3.33 -37.77 18.41
N VAL A 316 3.34 -36.97 17.33
CA VAL A 316 4.16 -37.23 16.15
C VAL A 316 5.64 -37.18 16.50
N GLU A 317 6.08 -36.12 17.19
CA GLU A 317 7.47 -35.94 17.64
C GLU A 317 7.91 -37.12 18.53
N ALA A 318 7.08 -37.52 19.49
CA ALA A 318 7.37 -38.65 20.38
C ALA A 318 7.61 -39.97 19.62
N LYS A 319 6.94 -40.20 18.48
CA LYS A 319 7.14 -41.41 17.66
C LYS A 319 8.46 -41.41 16.90
N PHE A 320 8.96 -40.23 16.49
CA PHE A 320 10.29 -40.12 15.88
C PHE A 320 11.40 -40.20 16.94
N ILE A 321 11.22 -39.57 18.10
CA ILE A 321 12.19 -39.66 19.22
C ILE A 321 12.34 -41.10 19.73
N ALA A 322 11.25 -41.87 19.79
CA ALA A 322 11.28 -43.24 20.28
C ALA A 322 12.07 -44.21 19.36
N ASP A 323 12.36 -43.80 18.12
CA ASP A 323 12.97 -44.64 17.08
C ASP A 323 13.83 -43.77 16.16
N GLU A 324 15.11 -43.58 16.52
CA GLU A 324 16.06 -42.72 15.79
C GLU A 324 16.28 -43.12 14.31
N GLU A 325 15.92 -44.34 13.92
CA GLU A 325 16.02 -44.84 12.54
C GLU A 325 14.71 -44.63 11.74
N ARG A 326 13.66 -44.07 12.37
CA ARG A 326 12.37 -43.85 11.74
C ARG A 326 12.46 -42.74 10.70
N THR A 327 12.29 -43.11 9.45
CA THR A 327 12.21 -42.16 8.33
C THR A 327 10.78 -41.83 7.91
N THR A 328 9.79 -42.62 8.35
CA THR A 328 8.38 -42.39 8.04
C THR A 328 7.48 -42.98 9.14
N LEU A 329 6.52 -42.18 9.62
CA LEU A 329 5.42 -42.63 10.46
C LEU A 329 4.17 -42.84 9.59
N ILE A 330 3.56 -44.03 9.67
CA ILE A 330 2.39 -44.37 8.85
C ILE A 330 1.15 -44.46 9.73
N LEU A 331 0.13 -43.67 9.42
CA LEU A 331 -1.20 -43.76 10.04
C LEU A 331 -2.22 -44.20 9.00
N VAL A 332 -3.33 -44.78 9.46
CA VAL A 332 -4.43 -45.25 8.61
C VAL A 332 -5.69 -44.50 9.02
N TYR A 333 -6.36 -43.90 8.04
CA TYR A 333 -7.66 -43.29 8.25
C TYR A 333 -8.75 -44.07 7.49
N THR A 334 -9.97 -44.07 8.03
CA THR A 334 -11.15 -44.60 7.35
C THR A 334 -12.15 -43.47 7.09
N LEU A 335 -12.76 -43.48 5.92
CA LEU A 335 -13.87 -42.62 5.55
C LEU A 335 -15.06 -43.50 5.17
N GLU A 336 -16.25 -43.15 5.64
CA GLU A 336 -17.45 -43.97 5.49
C GLU A 336 -18.55 -43.18 4.77
N GLN A 337 -19.19 -43.80 3.78
CA GLN A 337 -20.31 -43.23 3.04
C GLN A 337 -21.31 -44.34 2.71
N GLY A 338 -22.43 -44.40 3.44
CA GLY A 338 -23.36 -45.53 3.33
C GLY A 338 -22.69 -46.86 3.71
N ASP A 339 -22.69 -47.83 2.80
CA ASP A 339 -22.03 -49.14 2.99
C ASP A 339 -20.57 -49.15 2.47
N ASP A 340 -20.11 -48.05 1.85
CA ASP A 340 -18.76 -47.93 1.32
C ASP A 340 -17.78 -47.46 2.42
N ILE A 341 -16.64 -48.14 2.51
CA ILE A 341 -15.51 -47.75 3.36
C ILE A 341 -14.29 -47.48 2.49
N VAL A 342 -13.74 -46.28 2.58
CA VAL A 342 -12.46 -45.90 1.98
C VAL A 342 -11.39 -45.99 3.06
N ILE A 343 -10.33 -46.74 2.81
CA ILE A 343 -9.16 -46.84 3.68
C ILE A 343 -8.02 -46.08 3.04
N GLY A 344 -7.49 -45.08 3.73
CA GLY A 344 -6.36 -44.31 3.29
C GLY A 344 -5.17 -44.43 4.24
N TYR A 345 -3.99 -44.14 3.70
CA TYR A 345 -2.72 -44.17 4.43
C TYR A 345 -2.13 -42.77 4.42
N LEU A 346 -1.64 -42.35 5.58
CA LEU A 346 -0.92 -41.11 5.78
C LEU A 346 0.55 -41.45 6.05
N PHE A 347 1.46 -40.82 5.31
CA PHE A 347 2.90 -40.99 5.41
C PHE A 347 3.50 -39.68 5.93
N ILE A 348 3.86 -39.64 7.20
CA ILE A 348 4.45 -38.48 7.86
C ILE A 348 5.98 -38.64 7.86
N LYS A 349 6.69 -37.61 7.43
CA LYS A 349 8.16 -37.57 7.33
C LYS A 349 8.70 -36.31 8.00
N GLU A 350 9.90 -36.39 8.55
CA GLU A 350 10.65 -35.22 9.00
C GLU A 350 11.15 -34.44 7.76
N SER A 351 11.08 -33.10 7.82
CA SER A 351 11.47 -32.18 6.73
C SER A 351 12.95 -31.83 6.74
#